data_AF-A0A3N5FZN7-F1
#
_entry.id   AF-A0A3N5FZN7-F1
#
_cell.length_a   1.000
_cell.length_b   1.000
_cell.length_c   1.000
_cell.angle_alpha   90.00
_cell.angle_beta   90.00
_cell.angle_gamma   90.00
#
_symmetry.space_group_name_H-M   'P 1'
#
loop_
_entity.id
_entity.type
_entity.pdbx_description
1 polymer ?
#
loop_
_entity_poly.entity_id
_entity_poly.type
_entity_poly.pdbx_seq_one_letter_code
_entity_poly.pdbx_strand_id
1 'polypeptide(L)' 'MLSVEIKQDDKQVGLLMATEKVFKTGSKGFFGMGKIQIGEKRYQVQVQLVEIGSKPKTEE' A
#
# COMPACT_ATOMS: atom_id res chain seq x y z
N MET A 1 -0.14 -11.64 -0.44
CA MET A 1 -1.19 -10.58 -0.33
C MET A 1 -1.26 -10.14 1.13
N LEU A 2 -1.31 -8.84 1.39
CA LEU A 2 -1.37 -8.26 2.73
C LEU A 2 -2.75 -7.61 2.96
N SER A 3 -3.25 -7.72 4.19
CA SER A 3 -4.36 -6.89 4.66
C SER A 3 -3.79 -5.63 5.29
N VAL A 4 -4.27 -4.46 4.85
CA VAL A 4 -3.88 -3.15 5.37
C VAL A 4 -5.07 -2.55 6.09
N GLU A 5 -4.95 -2.44 7.41
CA GLU A 5 -5.95 -1.83 8.27
C GLU A 5 -5.60 -0.35 8.50
N ILE A 6 -6.59 0.52 8.34
CA ILE A 6 -6.46 1.96 8.64
C ILE A 6 -7.35 2.23 9.84
N LYS A 7 -6.75 2.76 10.90
CA LYS A 7 -7.44 3.11 12.15
C LYS A 7 -7.40 4.61 12.43
N GLN A 8 -8.46 5.09 13.05
CA GLN A 8 -8.50 6.40 13.71
C GLN A 8 -8.69 6.15 15.21
N ASP A 9 -7.71 6.59 15.99
CA ASP A 9 -7.54 6.31 17.43
C ASP A 9 -7.40 4.80 17.72
N ASP A 10 -8.48 4.03 17.65
CA ASP A 10 -8.49 2.55 17.70
C ASP A 10 -9.61 1.94 16.83
N LYS A 11 -10.41 2.79 16.19
CA LYS A 11 -11.52 2.37 15.34
C LYS A 11 -11.01 2.10 13.93
N GLN A 12 -11.26 0.90 13.42
CA GLN A 12 -11.04 0.58 12.02
C GLN A 12 -11.95 1.45 11.13
N VAL A 13 -11.34 2.26 10.27
CA VAL A 13 -12.02 3.14 9.30
C VAL A 13 -11.76 2.73 7.85
N GLY A 14 -10.86 1.77 7.63
CA GLY A 14 -10.58 1.23 6.30
C GLY A 14 -9.90 -0.14 6.35
N LEU A 15 -10.20 -0.97 5.36
CA LEU A 15 -9.50 -2.21 5.09
C LEU A 15 -9.20 -2.26 3.59
N LEU A 16 -7.93 -2.46 3.24
CA LEU A 16 -7.49 -2.62 1.86
C LEU A 16 -6.66 -3.89 1.73
N MET A 17 -6.73 -4.52 0.55
CA MET A 17 -5.80 -5.56 0.18
C MET A 17 -4.63 -4.93 -0.59
N ALA A 18 -3.40 -5.24 -0.19
CA ALA A 18 -2.21 -4.93 -0.95
C ALA A 18 -1.65 -6.21 -1.58
N THR A 19 -1.53 -6.23 -2.90
CA THR A 19 -0.98 -7.35 -3.66
C THR A 19 0.49 -7.11 -3.97
N GLU A 20 1.24 -8.18 -4.22
CA GLU A 20 2.62 -8.08 -4.64
C GLU A 20 2.73 -7.26 -5.93
N LYS A 21 3.75 -6.42 -6.02
CA LYS A 21 3.98 -5.55 -7.16
C LYS A 21 5.48 -5.39 -7.40
N VAL A 22 5.86 -5.54 -8.67
CA VAL A 22 7.13 -5.01 -9.18
C VAL A 22 6.86 -3.59 -9.68
N PHE A 23 7.58 -2.62 -9.13
CA PHE A 23 7.44 -1.21 -9.47
C PHE A 23 8.23 -0.87 -10.74
N LYS A 24 7.92 0.26 -11.37
CA LYS A 24 8.61 0.72 -12.59
C LYS A 24 10.13 0.88 -12.40
N THR A 25 10.57 1.12 -11.18
CA THR A 25 11.99 1.21 -10.81
C THR A 25 12.70 -0.15 -10.74
N GLY A 26 11.97 -1.26 -10.90
CA GLY A 26 12.46 -2.62 -10.69
C GLY A 26 12.39 -3.09 -9.23
N SER A 27 12.08 -2.20 -8.28
CA SER A 27 11.88 -2.57 -6.88
C SER A 27 10.65 -3.47 -6.71
N LYS A 28 10.69 -4.34 -5.71
CA LYS A 28 9.58 -5.22 -5.33
C LYS A 28 8.86 -4.68 -4.09
N GLY A 29 7.66 -5.16 -3.86
CA GLY A 29 6.92 -4.88 -2.64
C GLY A 29 5.43 -5.14 -2.81
N PHE A 30 4.60 -4.36 -2.13
CA PHE A 30 3.15 -4.51 -2.13
C PHE A 30 2.46 -3.21 -2.46
N PHE A 31 1.33 -3.30 -3.17
CA PHE A 31 0.53 -2.17 -3.57
C PHE A 31 -0.96 -2.44 -3.36
N GLY A 32 -1.66 -1.50 -2.73
CA GLY A 32 -3.10 -1.53 -2.56
C GLY A 32 -3.71 -0.18 -2.87
N MET A 33 -4.93 -0.16 -3.40
CA MET A 33 -5.67 1.06 -3.68
C MET A 33 -7.16 0.82 -3.43
N GLY A 34 -7.85 1.82 -2.90
CA GLY A 34 -9.26 1.71 -2.58
C GLY A 34 -9.86 3.04 -2.14
N LYS A 35 -11.14 3.00 -1.77
CA LYS A 35 -11.82 4.16 -1.16
C LYS A 35 -12.20 3.81 0.26
N ILE A 36 -11.96 4.72 1.19
CA ILE A 36 -12.40 4.59 2.58
C ILE A 36 -13.27 5.79 2.95
N GLN A 37 -13.98 5.66 4.07
CA GLN A 37 -14.79 6.73 4.63
C GLN A 37 -14.31 7.03 6.05
N ILE A 38 -14.07 8.31 6.33
CA ILE A 38 -13.70 8.80 7.66
C ILE A 38 -14.65 9.95 7.99
N GLY A 39 -15.52 9.73 8.97
CA GLY A 39 -16.67 10.61 9.21
C GLY A 39 -17.61 10.66 8.00
N GLU A 40 -17.92 11.86 7.54
CA GLU A 40 -18.79 12.11 6.37
C GLU A 40 -18.01 12.25 5.06
N LYS A 41 -16.67 12.20 5.12
CA LYS A 41 -15.80 12.40 3.95
C LYS A 41 -15.32 11.07 3.38
N ARG A 42 -15.27 10.98 2.05
CA ARG A 42 -14.76 9.83 1.30
C ARG A 42 -13.38 10.15 0.74
N TYR A 43 -12.44 9.22 0.90
CA TYR A 43 -11.06 9.38 0.47
C TYR A 43 -10.66 8.26 -0.48
N GLN A 44 -9.89 8.62 -1.52
CA GLN A 44 -9.12 7.64 -2.28
C GLN A 44 -7.82 7.37 -1.53
N VAL A 45 -7.50 6.11 -1.28
CA VAL A 45 -6.30 5.69 -0.58
C VAL A 45 -5.44 4.85 -1.51
N GLN A 46 -4.14 5.08 -1.40
CA GLN A 46 -3.11 4.26 -2.01
C GLN A 46 -2.09 3.88 -0.94
N VAL A 47 -1.75 2.59 -0.87
CA VAL A 47 -0.76 2.05 0.04
C VAL A 47 0.34 1.42 -0.79
N GLN A 48 1.59 1.76 -0.46
CA GLN A 48 2.77 1.20 -1.10
C GLN A 48 3.77 0.79 -0.03
N LEU A 49 4.10 -0.51 0.01
CA LEU A 49 5.24 -1.03 0.74
C LEU A 49 6.32 -1.37 -0.28
N VAL A 50 7.52 -0.85 -0.10
CA VAL A 50 8.67 -1.16 -0.95
C VAL A 50 9.66 -1.97 -0.13
N GLU A 51 10.08 -3.10 -0.66
CA GLU A 51 11.14 -3.91 -0.08
C GLU A 51 12.48 -3.19 -0.26
N ILE A 52 13.13 -2.82 0.85
CA ILE A 52 14.42 -2.12 0.85
C ILE A 52 15.48 -3.04 0.22
N GLY A 53 16.25 -2.52 -0.74
CA GLY A 53 17.30 -3.29 -1.42
C GLY A 53 16.82 -4.20 -2.55
N SER A 54 15.52 -4.25 -2.85
CA SER A 54 14.96 -5.10 -3.92
C SER A 54 15.20 -4.60 -5.34
N LYS A 55 15.74 -3.39 -5.51
CA LYS A 55 16.05 -2.84 -6.83
C LYS A 55 17.18 -3.66 -7.46
N PRO A 56 17.05 -4.12 -8.71
CA PRO A 56 18.16 -4.80 -9.38
C PRO A 56 19.38 -3.87 -9.42
N LYS A 57 20.54 -4.42 -9.07
CA LYS A 57 21.81 -3.72 -9.29
C LYS A 57 21.98 -3.60 -10.79
N THR A 58 22.13 -2.39 -11.28
CA THR A 58 22.67 -2.18 -12.62
C THR A 58 24.11 -2.65 -12.56
N GLU A 59 24.47 -3.69 -13.31
CA GLU A 59 25.88 -3.95 -13.59
C GLU A 59 26.38 -2.75 -14.41
N GLU A 60 27.28 -1.96 -13.82
CA GLU A 60 28.07 -0.95 -14.53
C GLU A 60 29.18 -1.61 -15.35
#